data_AF-A0AA51QJK9-F1
#
_entry.id   AF-A0AA51QJK9-F1
#
_cell.length_a   1.000
_cell.length_b   1.000
_cell.length_c   1.000
_cell.angle_alpha   90.00
_cell.angle_beta   90.00
_cell.angle_gamma   90.00
#
_symmetry.space_group_name_H-M   'P 1'
#
loop_
_entity.id
_entity.type
_entity.pdbx_description
1 polymer ?
#
loop_
_entity_poly.entity_id
_entity_poly.type
_entity_poly.pdbx_seq_one_letter_code
_entity_poly.pdbx_strand_id
1 'polypeptide(L)'
;MRRRWARAVVVAVALVAVSCGGSETTETAGSSTDPPQISRWVTVGGIEVPIGTTDGPRGGEWEPFAGFSHTPQGAALAAITQSVQLATASDRTWPTILAGVAAPGEGRDLYAAHRALVEFSGTDPEMVPTIVGYTITDYRDTAATVGVVQRFSDDSLASSTTQVVWIDDDWRLNLPSETAATITALDGLPSELVDLEETRK
;
A
#
# COMPACT_ATOMS: atom_id res chain seq x y z
N MET A 1 71.31 53.57 8.50
CA MET A 1 71.83 52.28 7.96
C MET A 1 70.67 51.54 7.29
N ARG A 2 70.49 51.69 5.97
CA ARG A 2 70.83 50.72 4.90
C ARG A 2 70.30 49.29 5.08
N ARG A 3 69.13 49.06 4.44
CA ARG A 3 68.73 47.96 3.53
C ARG A 3 69.08 46.51 3.91
N ARG A 4 68.09 45.62 3.80
CA ARG A 4 68.07 44.51 2.82
C ARG A 4 66.67 43.90 2.69
N TRP A 5 66.36 43.53 1.46
CA TRP A 5 65.07 43.08 0.97
C TRP A 5 65.11 41.56 0.85
N ALA A 6 64.00 40.89 1.12
CA ALA A 6 63.76 39.52 0.64
C ALA A 6 62.33 39.46 0.10
N ARG A 7 62.21 39.20 -1.19
CA ARG A 7 60.95 38.93 -1.89
C ARG A 7 60.65 37.45 -1.73
N ALA A 8 59.49 37.12 -1.16
CA ALA A 8 58.93 35.77 -1.22
C ALA A 8 57.75 35.80 -2.21
N VAL A 9 57.88 35.03 -3.27
CA VAL A 9 56.83 34.75 -4.25
C VAL A 9 56.00 33.61 -3.69
N VAL A 10 54.71 33.84 -3.45
CA VAL A 10 53.74 32.78 -3.15
C VAL A 10 52.84 32.64 -4.38
N VAL A 11 53.02 31.52 -5.07
CA VAL A 11 52.09 31.00 -6.08
C VAL A 11 50.89 30.45 -5.33
N ALA A 12 49.69 30.98 -5.61
CA ALA A 12 48.44 30.41 -5.12
C ALA A 12 47.57 30.03 -6.32
N VAL A 13 47.19 28.76 -6.29
CA VAL A 13 46.51 27.95 -7.31
C VAL A 13 45.12 28.49 -7.61
N ALA A 14 44.78 28.63 -8.89
CA ALA A 14 43.43 28.91 -9.35
C ALA A 14 42.57 27.65 -9.19
N LEU A 15 41.54 27.72 -8.35
CA LEU A 15 40.49 26.71 -8.25
C LEU A 15 39.55 26.86 -9.45
N VAL A 16 39.56 25.88 -10.35
CA VAL A 16 38.52 25.73 -11.37
C VAL A 16 37.41 24.87 -10.74
N ALA A 17 36.29 25.51 -10.37
CA ALA A 17 35.09 24.78 -9.97
C ALA A 17 34.37 24.30 -11.25
N VAL A 18 34.61 23.05 -11.63
CA VAL A 18 33.70 22.31 -12.52
C VAL A 18 32.69 21.62 -11.61
N SER A 19 31.55 22.26 -11.36
CA SER A 19 30.39 21.55 -10.82
C SER A 19 29.57 21.05 -12.01
N CYS A 20 29.78 19.78 -12.37
CA CYS A 20 28.84 19.06 -13.24
C CYS A 20 27.46 19.09 -12.59
N GLY A 21 26.45 19.50 -13.36
CA GLY A 21 25.05 19.39 -12.97
C GLY A 21 24.75 17.93 -12.66
N GLY A 22 24.48 17.65 -11.39
CA GLY A 22 23.77 16.45 -11.00
C GLY A 22 22.37 16.58 -11.55
N SER A 23 22.08 15.83 -12.62
CA SER A 23 20.71 15.47 -12.93
C SER A 23 20.16 14.78 -11.70
N GLU A 24 19.30 15.49 -10.96
CA GLU A 24 18.36 14.85 -10.06
C GLU A 24 17.64 13.81 -10.90
N THR A 25 17.95 12.55 -10.67
CA THR A 25 17.10 11.45 -11.11
C THR A 25 15.81 11.66 -10.35
N THR A 26 14.88 12.40 -10.94
CA THR A 26 13.46 12.26 -10.63
C THR A 26 13.15 10.82 -10.97
N GLU A 27 13.23 9.93 -9.97
CA GLU A 27 12.46 8.69 -10.03
C GLU A 27 11.04 9.14 -10.32
N THR A 28 10.57 8.81 -11.52
CA THR A 28 9.19 9.05 -11.92
C THR A 28 8.35 8.27 -10.93
N ALA A 29 7.87 8.93 -9.88
CA ALA A 29 6.78 8.41 -9.07
C ALA A 29 5.67 8.04 -10.08
N GLY A 30 5.38 6.74 -10.19
CA GLY A 30 4.38 6.24 -11.11
C GLY A 30 3.06 6.99 -10.88
N SER A 31 2.29 7.20 -11.94
CA SER A 31 0.95 7.79 -11.82
C SER A 31 0.12 6.95 -10.85
N SER A 32 -0.29 7.55 -9.72
CA SER A 32 -1.11 6.89 -8.69
C SER A 32 -2.55 6.61 -9.15
N THR A 33 -2.95 7.15 -10.31
CA THR A 33 -4.27 6.99 -10.91
C THR A 33 -4.28 6.02 -12.08
N ASP A 34 -3.12 5.51 -12.53
CA ASP A 34 -3.08 4.54 -13.61
C ASP A 34 -3.48 3.15 -13.09
N PRO A 35 -4.39 2.42 -13.77
CA PRO A 35 -4.87 1.14 -13.28
C PRO A 35 -3.81 0.03 -13.41
N PRO A 36 -3.72 -0.89 -12.43
CA PRO A 36 -2.90 -2.09 -12.55
C PRO A 36 -3.43 -3.00 -13.65
N GLN A 37 -2.54 -3.78 -14.24
CA GLN A 37 -2.94 -4.84 -15.16
C GLN A 37 -3.42 -6.06 -14.38
N ILE A 38 -4.73 -6.28 -14.30
CA ILE A 38 -5.31 -7.42 -13.58
C ILE A 38 -5.31 -8.67 -14.46
N SER A 39 -4.76 -9.76 -13.92
CA SER A 39 -4.68 -11.06 -14.59
C SER A 39 -5.92 -11.92 -14.35
N ARG A 40 -6.46 -11.89 -13.13
CA ARG A 40 -7.63 -12.66 -12.69
C ARG A 40 -8.18 -12.08 -11.38
N TRP A 41 -9.38 -12.52 -11.03
CA TRP A 41 -9.97 -12.30 -9.72
C TRP A 41 -10.06 -13.63 -8.96
N VAL A 42 -9.95 -13.58 -7.63
CA VAL A 42 -10.03 -14.76 -6.76
C VAL A 42 -10.95 -14.49 -5.58
N THR A 43 -11.66 -15.51 -5.15
CA THR A 43 -12.53 -15.41 -3.98
C THR A 43 -11.74 -15.70 -2.70
N VAL A 44 -11.72 -14.74 -1.79
CA VAL A 44 -11.08 -14.82 -0.48
C VAL A 44 -12.14 -14.56 0.58
N GLY A 45 -12.50 -15.62 1.32
CA GLY A 45 -13.52 -15.51 2.37
C GLY A 45 -14.87 -14.99 1.87
N GLY A 46 -15.24 -15.33 0.63
CA GLY A 46 -16.47 -14.89 -0.03
C GLY A 46 -16.35 -13.60 -0.84
N ILE A 47 -15.27 -12.82 -0.67
CA ILE A 47 -15.07 -11.54 -1.36
C ILE A 47 -14.11 -11.75 -2.54
N GLU A 48 -14.45 -11.25 -3.72
CA GLU A 48 -13.54 -11.25 -4.87
C GLU A 48 -12.46 -10.16 -4.73
N VAL A 49 -11.19 -10.54 -4.92
CA VAL A 49 -10.05 -9.62 -4.93
C VAL A 49 -9.23 -9.74 -6.21
N PRO A 50 -8.64 -8.63 -6.69
CA PRO A 50 -7.88 -8.60 -7.93
C PRO A 50 -6.47 -9.17 -7.75
N ILE A 51 -5.98 -9.90 -8.74
CA ILE A 51 -4.60 -10.39 -8.81
C ILE A 51 -3.89 -9.74 -10.00
N GLY A 52 -2.88 -8.93 -9.72
CA GLY A 52 -2.09 -8.22 -10.72
C GLY A 52 -1.20 -9.15 -11.55
N THR A 53 -0.96 -8.76 -12.80
CA THR A 53 -0.05 -9.44 -13.73
C THR A 53 1.41 -9.17 -13.34
N THR A 54 1.70 -7.93 -12.97
CA THR A 54 3.05 -7.42 -12.64
C THR A 54 3.17 -6.99 -11.19
N ASP A 55 2.12 -6.37 -10.66
CA ASP A 55 2.12 -5.68 -9.37
C ASP A 55 1.79 -6.57 -8.17
N GLY A 56 1.59 -7.86 -8.41
CA GLY A 56 1.31 -8.86 -7.40
C GLY A 56 -0.17 -8.96 -7.02
N PRO A 57 -0.51 -9.78 -6.01
CA PRO A 57 0.41 -10.64 -5.27
C PRO A 57 0.98 -11.76 -6.15
N ARG A 58 2.20 -12.23 -5.81
CA ARG A 58 2.86 -13.36 -6.51
C ARG A 58 2.68 -14.70 -5.81
N GLY A 59 2.21 -14.68 -4.56
CA GLY A 59 1.85 -15.87 -3.77
C GLY A 59 0.47 -16.46 -4.10
N GLY A 60 0.21 -17.66 -3.57
CA GLY A 60 -1.09 -18.33 -3.72
C GLY A 60 -2.14 -17.81 -2.72
N GLU A 61 -3.42 -18.08 -3.00
CA GLU A 61 -4.57 -17.67 -2.16
C GLU A 61 -4.61 -18.33 -0.76
N TRP A 62 -3.84 -19.40 -0.57
CA TRP A 62 -3.73 -20.17 0.68
C TRP A 62 -2.57 -19.72 1.58
N GLU A 63 -1.75 -18.78 1.10
CA GLU A 63 -0.63 -18.19 1.82
C GLU A 63 -0.94 -16.71 2.07
N PRO A 64 -0.33 -16.07 3.09
CA PRO A 64 -0.40 -14.62 3.22
C PRO A 64 -0.02 -13.95 1.90
N PHE A 65 -0.87 -13.07 1.38
CA PHE A 65 -0.57 -12.39 0.12
C PHE A 65 0.68 -11.53 0.25
N ALA A 66 1.61 -11.76 -0.66
CA ALA A 66 2.94 -11.16 -0.67
C ALA A 66 3.49 -11.06 -2.10
N GLY A 67 4.64 -10.39 -2.22
CA GLY A 67 5.36 -10.19 -3.46
C GLY A 67 4.73 -9.13 -4.33
N PHE A 68 4.35 -7.99 -3.75
CA PHE A 68 3.87 -6.83 -4.49
C PHE A 68 5.04 -6.10 -5.15
N SER A 69 4.77 -5.32 -6.19
CA SER A 69 5.77 -4.42 -6.76
C SER A 69 5.93 -3.18 -5.86
N HIS A 70 7.11 -2.57 -5.89
CA HIS A 70 7.38 -1.33 -5.19
C HIS A 70 6.83 -0.11 -5.97
N THR A 71 5.52 -0.10 -6.20
CA THR A 71 4.80 0.92 -6.99
C THR A 71 3.49 1.33 -6.29
N PRO A 72 2.83 2.43 -6.70
CA PRO A 72 1.49 2.78 -6.23
C PRO A 72 0.46 1.67 -6.49
N GLN A 73 0.55 1.01 -7.64
CA GLN A 73 -0.30 -0.11 -8.04
C GLN A 73 -0.10 -1.32 -7.12
N GLY A 74 1.17 -1.66 -6.81
CA GLY A 74 1.49 -2.72 -5.86
C GLY A 74 0.98 -2.41 -4.46
N ALA A 75 1.09 -1.15 -4.02
CA ALA A 75 0.57 -0.69 -2.73
C ALA A 75 -0.97 -0.82 -2.65
N ALA A 76 -1.68 -0.45 -3.71
CA ALA A 76 -3.13 -0.57 -3.79
C ALA A 76 -3.60 -2.03 -3.80
N LEU A 77 -2.95 -2.90 -4.59
CA LEU A 77 -3.26 -4.32 -4.60
C LEU A 77 -2.97 -4.98 -3.25
N ALA A 78 -1.89 -4.59 -2.57
CA ALA A 78 -1.60 -5.03 -1.20
C ALA A 78 -2.73 -4.61 -0.25
N ALA A 79 -3.10 -3.32 -0.24
CA ALA A 79 -4.17 -2.81 0.59
C ALA A 79 -5.49 -3.56 0.39
N ILE A 80 -5.92 -3.81 -0.85
CA ILE A 80 -7.16 -4.53 -1.15
C ILE A 80 -7.06 -6.00 -0.72
N THR A 81 -6.06 -6.73 -1.23
CA THR A 81 -5.99 -8.18 -1.08
C THR A 81 -5.69 -8.60 0.36
N GLN A 82 -4.74 -7.94 1.02
CA GLN A 82 -4.34 -8.25 2.39
C GLN A 82 -5.44 -7.87 3.40
N SER A 83 -6.12 -6.74 3.22
CA SER A 83 -7.20 -6.34 4.15
C SER A 83 -8.37 -7.32 4.10
N VAL A 84 -8.78 -7.76 2.90
CA VAL A 84 -9.80 -8.79 2.72
C VAL A 84 -9.35 -10.12 3.29
N GLN A 85 -8.11 -10.55 3.01
CA GLN A 85 -7.58 -11.80 3.54
C GLN A 85 -7.55 -11.81 5.07
N LEU A 86 -7.15 -10.69 5.69
CA LEU A 86 -7.11 -10.57 7.15
C LEU A 86 -8.52 -10.50 7.76
N ALA A 87 -9.43 -9.72 7.16
CA ALA A 87 -10.79 -9.54 7.66
C ALA A 87 -11.62 -10.84 7.61
N THR A 88 -11.36 -11.69 6.63
CA THR A 88 -12.11 -12.94 6.41
C THR A 88 -11.38 -14.20 6.87
N ALA A 89 -10.19 -14.06 7.47
CA ALA A 89 -9.44 -15.19 7.99
C ALA A 89 -10.20 -15.89 9.12
N SER A 90 -10.27 -17.22 9.03
CA SER A 90 -10.87 -18.08 10.05
C SER A 90 -10.12 -18.00 11.39
N ASP A 91 -10.77 -18.45 12.46
CA ASP A 91 -10.18 -18.55 13.80
C ASP A 91 -8.88 -19.36 13.83
N ARG A 92 -8.70 -20.29 12.88
CA ARG A 92 -7.48 -21.12 12.75
C ARG A 92 -6.37 -20.44 11.95
N THR A 93 -6.72 -19.59 10.99
CA THR A 93 -5.76 -19.07 10.00
C THR A 93 -5.34 -17.63 10.26
N TRP A 94 -6.16 -16.84 10.98
CA TRP A 94 -5.85 -15.42 11.21
C TRP A 94 -4.48 -15.15 11.85
N PRO A 95 -3.91 -15.98 12.76
CA PRO A 95 -2.59 -15.67 13.32
C PRO A 95 -1.50 -15.74 12.25
N THR A 96 -1.57 -16.73 11.35
CA THR A 96 -0.63 -16.89 10.23
C THR A 96 -0.80 -15.79 9.20
N ILE A 97 -2.06 -15.45 8.85
CA ILE A 97 -2.34 -14.35 7.92
C ILE A 97 -1.81 -13.04 8.48
N LEU A 98 -2.17 -12.68 9.72
CA LEU A 98 -1.72 -11.46 10.38
C LEU A 98 -0.19 -11.35 10.40
N ALA A 99 0.51 -12.45 10.67
CA ALA A 99 1.97 -12.46 10.71
C ALA A 99 2.62 -12.18 9.35
N GLY A 100 1.99 -12.59 8.25
CA GLY A 100 2.50 -12.36 6.90
C GLY A 100 2.08 -11.02 6.30
N VAL A 101 0.84 -10.58 6.52
CA VAL A 101 0.29 -9.42 5.82
C VAL A 101 0.45 -8.09 6.56
N ALA A 102 0.65 -8.10 7.88
CA ALA A 102 0.76 -6.88 8.67
C ALA A 102 2.19 -6.59 9.10
N ALA A 103 2.58 -5.32 9.00
CA ALA A 103 3.83 -4.83 9.56
C ALA A 103 3.85 -5.03 11.09
N PRO A 104 5.02 -5.28 11.70
CA PRO A 104 5.15 -5.27 13.15
C PRO A 104 4.87 -3.87 13.72
N GLY A 105 4.17 -3.79 14.86
CA GLY A 105 3.86 -2.53 15.51
C GLY A 105 2.64 -2.63 16.43
N GLU A 106 2.39 -1.56 17.18
CA GLU A 106 1.32 -1.50 18.18
C GLU A 106 -0.06 -1.82 17.61
N GLY A 107 -0.40 -1.29 16.42
CA GLY A 107 -1.69 -1.57 15.79
C GLY A 107 -1.89 -3.05 15.43
N ARG A 108 -0.81 -3.77 15.09
CA ARG A 108 -0.86 -5.22 14.86
C ARG A 108 -1.11 -5.98 16.16
N ASP A 109 -0.46 -5.58 17.24
CA ASP A 109 -0.62 -6.21 18.55
C ASP A 109 -2.05 -5.98 19.10
N LEU A 110 -2.57 -4.76 18.94
CA LEU A 110 -3.96 -4.43 19.29
C LEU A 110 -4.97 -5.21 18.43
N TYR A 111 -4.74 -5.31 17.12
CA TYR A 111 -5.58 -6.14 16.25
C TYR A 111 -5.59 -7.60 16.76
N ALA A 112 -4.42 -8.18 17.06
CA ALA A 112 -4.33 -9.55 17.57
C ALA A 112 -5.09 -9.73 18.89
N ALA A 113 -4.95 -8.78 19.82
CA ALA A 113 -5.65 -8.81 21.10
C ALA A 113 -7.17 -8.74 20.93
N HIS A 114 -7.68 -7.84 20.08
CA HIS A 114 -9.11 -7.72 19.81
C HIS A 114 -9.65 -8.93 19.03
N ARG A 115 -8.91 -9.42 18.02
CA ARG A 115 -9.33 -10.54 17.20
C ARG A 115 -9.47 -11.83 18.01
N ALA A 116 -8.63 -12.03 19.01
CA ALA A 116 -8.71 -13.17 19.92
C ALA A 116 -9.98 -13.21 20.79
N LEU A 117 -10.72 -12.09 20.91
CA LEU A 117 -11.96 -11.99 21.67
C LEU A 117 -13.22 -12.25 20.82
N VAL A 118 -13.07 -12.47 19.51
CA VAL A 118 -14.17 -12.60 18.55
C VAL A 118 -14.03 -13.92 17.79
N GLU A 119 -15.08 -14.74 17.82
CA GLU A 119 -15.20 -15.93 16.96
C GLU A 119 -15.70 -15.53 15.57
N PHE A 120 -15.13 -16.13 14.52
CA PHE A 120 -15.52 -15.89 13.13
C PHE A 120 -16.21 -17.09 12.51
N SER A 121 -17.53 -16.96 12.32
CA SER A 121 -18.39 -17.99 11.72
C SER A 121 -18.41 -17.98 10.18
N GLY A 122 -17.58 -17.14 9.54
CA GLY A 122 -17.62 -16.91 8.10
C GLY A 122 -18.33 -15.60 7.72
N THR A 123 -18.22 -15.24 6.44
CA THR A 123 -18.87 -14.05 5.87
C THR A 123 -20.33 -14.39 5.54
N ASP A 124 -21.26 -13.53 5.94
CA ASP A 124 -22.65 -13.61 5.51
C ASP A 124 -22.75 -13.30 4.01
N PRO A 125 -23.19 -14.25 3.16
CA PRO A 125 -23.28 -14.05 1.71
C PRO A 125 -24.12 -12.84 1.29
N GLU A 126 -25.13 -12.45 2.08
CA GLU A 126 -25.98 -11.30 1.76
C GLU A 126 -25.29 -9.95 2.02
N MET A 127 -24.22 -9.98 2.84
CA MET A 127 -23.44 -8.81 3.28
C MET A 127 -22.06 -8.73 2.62
N VAL A 128 -21.74 -9.62 1.68
CA VAL A 128 -20.46 -9.61 0.93
C VAL A 128 -20.41 -8.38 0.03
N PRO A 129 -19.46 -7.45 0.24
CA PRO A 129 -19.30 -6.33 -0.67
C PRO A 129 -18.58 -6.74 -1.96
N THR A 130 -18.86 -5.99 -3.02
CA THR A 130 -18.12 -6.00 -4.27
C THR A 130 -17.03 -4.92 -4.20
N ILE A 131 -15.76 -5.30 -4.41
CA ILE A 131 -14.66 -4.34 -4.57
C ILE A 131 -14.79 -3.61 -5.91
N VAL A 132 -15.10 -2.33 -5.87
CA VAL A 132 -15.26 -1.49 -7.07
C VAL A 132 -13.89 -1.04 -7.60
N GLY A 133 -13.03 -0.60 -6.69
CA GLY A 133 -11.74 -0.02 -7.05
C GLY A 133 -11.07 0.61 -5.85
N TYR A 134 -10.19 1.58 -6.11
CA TYR A 134 -9.49 2.28 -5.03
C TYR A 134 -9.13 3.72 -5.38
N THR A 135 -8.82 4.50 -4.35
CA THR A 135 -8.12 5.78 -4.47
C THR A 135 -6.80 5.71 -3.69
N ILE A 136 -5.80 6.49 -4.10
CA ILE A 136 -4.55 6.67 -3.34
C ILE A 136 -4.50 8.12 -2.89
N THR A 137 -4.67 8.36 -1.59
CA THR A 137 -4.74 9.73 -1.04
C THR A 137 -3.39 10.27 -0.58
N ASP A 138 -2.44 9.39 -0.28
CA ASP A 138 -1.04 9.71 0.01
C ASP A 138 -0.17 8.54 -0.46
N TYR A 139 0.89 8.84 -1.20
CA TYR A 139 1.87 7.86 -1.63
C TYR A 139 3.28 8.40 -1.42
N ARG A 140 4.12 7.54 -0.87
CA ARG A 140 5.57 7.67 -0.77
C ARG A 140 6.14 6.29 -1.04
N ASP A 141 7.41 6.22 -1.44
CA ASP A 141 8.04 4.92 -1.67
C ASP A 141 8.01 4.04 -0.42
N THR A 142 7.95 4.60 0.80
CA THR A 142 7.89 3.79 2.02
C THR A 142 6.48 3.54 2.57
N ALA A 143 5.45 4.24 2.08
CA ALA A 143 4.10 4.17 2.65
C ALA A 143 3.02 4.66 1.68
N ALA A 144 1.82 4.07 1.75
CA ALA A 144 0.66 4.55 1.02
C ALA A 144 -0.61 4.51 1.87
N THR A 145 -1.51 5.45 1.62
CA THR A 145 -2.89 5.45 2.14
C THR A 145 -3.85 5.22 0.99
N VAL A 146 -4.63 4.16 1.08
CA VAL A 146 -5.51 3.66 0.02
C VAL A 146 -6.95 3.67 0.52
N GLY A 147 -7.85 4.33 -0.20
CA GLY A 147 -9.29 4.18 0.00
C GLY A 147 -9.81 3.01 -0.82
N VAL A 148 -10.14 1.90 -0.20
CA VAL A 148 -10.71 0.72 -0.88
C VAL A 148 -12.21 0.93 -1.02
N VAL A 149 -12.68 1.10 -2.26
CA VAL A 149 -14.09 1.41 -2.55
C VAL A 149 -14.88 0.12 -2.76
N GLN A 150 -15.98 0.02 -2.04
CA GLN A 150 -16.84 -1.15 -1.96
C GLN A 150 -18.28 -0.77 -2.29
N ARG A 151 -18.99 -1.67 -2.97
CA ARG A 151 -20.44 -1.61 -3.19
C ARG A 151 -21.12 -2.77 -2.49
N PHE A 152 -22.18 -2.49 -1.74
CA PHE A 152 -23.00 -3.51 -1.08
C PHE A 152 -24.19 -3.93 -1.94
N SER A 153 -24.92 -4.95 -1.50
CA SER A 153 -26.07 -5.52 -2.23
C SER A 153 -27.26 -4.56 -2.38
N ASP A 154 -27.33 -3.52 -1.57
CA ASP A 154 -28.30 -2.43 -1.63
C ASP A 154 -27.82 -1.22 -2.47
N ASP A 155 -26.76 -1.39 -3.25
CA ASP A 155 -26.05 -0.38 -4.03
C ASP A 155 -25.40 0.75 -3.23
N SER A 156 -25.39 0.67 -1.89
CA SER A 156 -24.66 1.62 -1.06
C SER A 156 -23.15 1.50 -1.28
N LEU A 157 -22.45 2.63 -1.21
CA LEU A 157 -21.01 2.74 -1.40
C LEU A 157 -20.32 3.10 -0.09
N ALA A 158 -19.16 2.49 0.14
CA ALA A 158 -18.26 2.87 1.22
C ALA A 158 -16.81 2.84 0.77
N SER A 159 -15.96 3.62 1.43
CA SER A 159 -14.51 3.57 1.31
C SER A 159 -13.89 3.15 2.64
N SER A 160 -13.08 2.10 2.62
CA SER A 160 -12.25 1.68 3.74
C SER A 160 -10.83 2.24 3.59
N THR A 161 -10.39 3.09 4.51
CA THR A 161 -9.03 3.65 4.54
C THR A 161 -8.04 2.59 5.02
N THR A 162 -7.16 2.14 4.14
CA THR A 162 -6.15 1.13 4.43
C THR A 162 -4.77 1.73 4.23
N GLN A 163 -3.91 1.62 5.24
CA GLN A 163 -2.52 2.06 5.13
C GLN A 163 -1.62 0.85 4.89
N VAL A 164 -0.63 1.02 4.02
CA VAL A 164 0.43 0.03 3.80
C VAL A 164 1.80 0.69 3.92
N VAL A 165 2.79 -0.08 4.34
CA VAL A 165 4.20 0.32 4.46
C VAL A 165 5.09 -0.66 3.72
N TRP A 166 6.16 -0.15 3.12
CA TRP A 166 7.16 -0.97 2.43
C TRP A 166 8.19 -1.45 3.46
N ILE A 167 8.25 -2.76 3.68
CA ILE A 167 9.16 -3.40 4.63
C ILE A 167 9.56 -4.79 4.13
N ASP A 168 10.85 -5.12 4.27
CA ASP A 168 11.41 -6.42 3.86
C ASP A 168 11.03 -6.81 2.41
N ASP A 169 11.20 -5.86 1.49
CA ASP A 169 10.92 -5.99 0.05
C ASP A 169 9.45 -6.28 -0.31
N ASP A 170 8.51 -5.83 0.54
CA ASP A 170 7.08 -6.00 0.27
C ASP A 170 6.20 -4.90 0.88
N TRP A 171 4.99 -4.75 0.34
CA TRP A 171 3.94 -3.93 0.96
C TRP A 171 3.20 -4.74 2.03
N ARG A 172 3.08 -4.18 3.23
CA ARG A 172 2.33 -4.78 4.34
C ARG A 172 1.37 -3.79 4.96
N LEU A 173 0.23 -4.28 5.46
CA LEU A 173 -0.74 -3.48 6.21
C LEU A 173 -0.08 -2.79 7.41
N ASN A 174 -0.25 -1.47 7.48
CA ASN A 174 0.01 -0.68 8.67
C ASN A 174 -1.31 -0.53 9.44
N LEU A 175 -1.56 -1.47 10.36
CA LEU A 175 -2.81 -1.50 11.11
C LEU A 175 -2.87 -0.31 12.10
N PRO A 176 -4.02 0.34 12.26
CA PRO A 176 -4.15 1.49 13.14
C PRO A 176 -4.02 1.08 14.61
N SER A 177 -3.33 1.89 15.41
CA SER A 177 -3.34 1.80 16.88
C SER A 177 -4.43 2.64 17.53
N GLU A 178 -5.03 3.57 16.78
CA GLU A 178 -6.06 4.49 17.22
C GLU A 178 -7.46 4.05 16.76
N THR A 179 -8.51 4.45 17.48
CA THR A 179 -9.90 4.03 17.21
C THR A 179 -10.63 4.89 16.16
N ALA A 180 -9.89 5.59 15.28
CA ALA A 180 -10.50 6.43 14.25
C ALA A 180 -11.34 5.60 13.27
N ALA A 181 -12.48 6.15 12.83
CA ALA A 181 -13.32 5.50 11.83
C ALA A 181 -12.51 5.22 10.56
N THR A 182 -12.39 3.95 10.23
CA THR A 182 -11.61 3.46 9.08
C THR A 182 -12.50 3.31 7.84
N ILE A 183 -13.82 3.43 7.98
CA ILE A 183 -14.80 3.24 6.90
C ILE A 183 -15.71 4.47 6.82
N THR A 184 -15.91 4.99 5.60
CA THR A 184 -16.73 6.16 5.32
C THR A 184 -17.74 5.84 4.24
N ALA A 185 -19.03 6.16 4.47
CA ALA A 185 -20.06 6.05 3.44
C ALA A 185 -19.82 7.08 2.33
N LEU A 186 -20.12 6.72 1.08
CA LEU A 186 -19.95 7.59 -0.08
C LEU A 186 -21.31 7.88 -0.73
N ASP A 187 -21.52 9.13 -1.12
CA ASP A 187 -22.71 9.56 -1.89
C ASP A 187 -22.58 9.25 -3.40
N GLY A 188 -21.42 8.77 -3.83
CA GLY A 188 -21.11 8.44 -5.22
C GLY A 188 -19.66 7.97 -5.37
N LEU A 189 -19.30 7.49 -6.58
CA LEU A 189 -17.94 7.08 -6.87
C LEU A 189 -16.99 8.29 -6.83
N PRO A 190 -15.81 8.18 -6.18
CA PRO A 190 -14.82 9.26 -6.19
C PRO A 190 -14.36 9.60 -7.62
N SER A 191 -14.10 10.88 -7.90
CA SER A 191 -13.60 11.29 -9.22
C SER A 191 -12.20 10.79 -9.54
N GLU A 192 -11.39 10.50 -8.52
CA GLU A 192 -10.05 9.92 -8.65
C GLU A 192 -10.03 8.39 -8.51
N LEU A 193 -11.20 7.75 -8.60
CA LEU A 193 -11.29 6.30 -8.52
C LEU A 193 -10.51 5.64 -9.65
N VAL A 194 -9.59 4.75 -9.27
CA VAL A 194 -9.08 3.71 -10.16
C VAL A 194 -10.11 2.59 -10.19
N ASP A 195 -10.92 2.58 -11.25
CA ASP A 195 -11.98 1.60 -11.45
C ASP A 195 -11.38 0.23 -11.84
N LEU A 196 -11.78 -0.81 -11.11
CA LEU A 196 -11.37 -2.18 -11.35
C LEU A 196 -12.53 -3.07 -11.84
N GLU A 197 -13.77 -2.58 -11.86
CA GLU A 197 -14.95 -3.39 -12.17
C GLU A 197 -14.87 -4.00 -13.58
N GLU A 198 -14.42 -3.21 -14.57
CA GLU A 198 -14.25 -3.67 -15.96
C GLU A 198 -13.19 -4.78 -16.13
N THR A 199 -12.37 -5.02 -15.10
CA THR A 199 -11.35 -6.08 -15.13
C THR A 199 -11.86 -7.44 -14.67
N ARG A 200 -13.08 -7.54 -14.11
CA ARG A 200 -13.73 -8.82 -13.80
C ARG A 200 -14.23 -9.44 -15.10
N LYS A 201 -13.56 -10.50 -15.54
CA LYS A 201 -13.94 -11.30 -16.70
C LYS A 201 -14.32 -12.71 -16.29
#